data_AF-A0A3N5ZMT8-F1
#
_entry.id   AF-A0A3N5ZMT8-F1
#
_cell.length_a   1.000
_cell.length_b   1.000
_cell.length_c   1.000
_cell.angle_alpha   90.00
_cell.angle_beta   90.00
_cell.angle_gamma   90.00
#
_symmetry.space_group_name_H-M   'P 1'
#
loop_
_entity.id
_entity.type
_entity.pdbx_description
1 polymer ?
#
loop_
_entity_poly.entity_id
_entity_poly.type
_entity_poly.pdbx_seq_one_letter_code
_entity_poly.pdbx_strand_id
1 'polypeptide(L)'
;MEGFSALDGTREMKEQNDSNPTMRTILEGVIKEMVAKGIYWPEAAAEFEKLFIMEALRRSHGNLGKAATTLGVHRNTVSKKMKEFGIEKGHREEICAEAIPVKRAV
;
A
#
# COMPACT_ATOMS: atom_id res chain seq x y z
N MET A 1 -54.55 -33.67 13.58
CA MET A 1 -54.90 -32.26 13.33
C MET A 1 -54.40 -31.48 14.55
N GLU A 2 -53.33 -30.70 14.54
CA GLU A 2 -52.39 -30.22 13.52
C GLU A 2 -51.00 -30.22 14.22
N GLY A 3 -49.85 -30.54 13.63
CA GLY A 3 -49.35 -30.09 12.34
C GLY A 3 -48.28 -29.01 12.58
N PHE A 4 -47.00 -29.41 12.50
CA PHE A 4 -45.83 -28.62 12.09
C PHE A 4 -45.78 -27.10 12.39
N SER A 5 -44.77 -26.67 13.16
CA SER A 5 -43.90 -25.57 12.72
C SER A 5 -42.51 -25.74 13.32
N ALA A 6 -41.62 -26.32 12.52
CA ALA A 6 -40.19 -26.07 12.63
C ALA A 6 -39.90 -24.59 12.30
N LEU A 7 -38.61 -24.21 12.38
CA LEU A 7 -37.96 -22.96 11.92
C LEU A 7 -38.52 -21.66 12.55
N ASP A 8 -37.74 -20.86 13.26
CA ASP A 8 -36.58 -20.13 12.77
C ASP A 8 -35.86 -19.57 14.02
N GLY A 9 -34.64 -19.96 14.35
CA GLY A 9 -33.51 -19.42 13.62
C GLY A 9 -33.27 -17.93 13.89
N THR A 10 -33.49 -17.41 15.10
CA THR A 10 -32.85 -16.14 15.50
C THR A 10 -31.37 -16.38 15.80
N ARG A 11 -30.64 -16.82 14.76
CA ARG A 11 -29.22 -16.58 14.57
C ARG A 11 -29.11 -15.06 14.47
N GLU A 12 -28.87 -14.39 15.60
CA GLU A 12 -28.51 -12.98 15.60
C GLU A 12 -27.25 -12.85 14.73
N MET A 13 -27.52 -12.35 13.53
CA MET A 13 -26.55 -11.93 12.56
C MET A 13 -25.74 -10.83 13.24
N LYS A 14 -24.56 -11.16 13.77
CA LYS A 14 -23.55 -10.16 14.08
C LYS A 14 -23.07 -9.58 12.75
N GLU A 15 -23.84 -8.59 12.31
CA GLU A 15 -23.35 -7.28 11.92
C GLU A 15 -22.10 -7.38 11.03
N GLN A 16 -22.36 -7.71 9.77
CA GLN A 16 -21.50 -7.31 8.66
C GLN A 16 -21.45 -5.78 8.64
N ASN A 17 -20.67 -5.19 9.55
CA ASN A 17 -20.35 -3.78 9.45
C ASN A 17 -19.29 -3.63 8.36
N ASP A 18 -19.78 -3.31 7.18
CA ASP A 18 -19.10 -2.90 5.96
C ASP A 18 -18.24 -1.65 6.21
N SER A 19 -17.20 -1.82 7.01
CA SER A 19 -16.31 -0.75 7.44
C SER A 19 -15.19 -0.66 6.43
N ASN A 20 -15.31 0.26 5.46
CA ASN A 20 -14.17 0.67 4.65
C ASN A 20 -12.96 0.84 5.59
N PRO A 21 -11.91 0.01 5.47
CA PRO A 21 -10.84 -0.03 6.45
C PRO A 21 -10.21 1.35 6.54
N THR A 22 -10.12 1.88 7.77
CA THR A 22 -9.47 3.18 7.97
C THR A 22 -8.01 3.09 7.51
N MET A 23 -7.43 4.21 7.09
CA MET A 23 -6.00 4.27 6.72
C MET A 23 -5.08 3.71 7.82
N ARG A 24 -5.48 3.90 9.09
CA ARG A 24 -4.77 3.33 10.25
C ARG A 24 -4.76 1.81 10.22
N THR A 25 -5.93 1.19 10.04
CA THR A 25 -6.07 -0.28 10.00
C THR A 25 -5.26 -0.90 8.87
N ILE A 26 -5.25 -0.26 7.69
CA ILE A 26 -4.46 -0.72 6.54
C ILE A 26 -2.97 -0.66 6.87
N LEU A 27 -2.51 0.47 7.41
CA LEU A 27 -1.10 0.67 7.75
C LEU A 27 -0.63 -0.29 8.85
N GLU A 28 -1.45 -0.53 9.88
CA GLU A 28 -1.16 -1.50 10.95
C GLU A 28 -0.98 -2.92 10.39
N GLY A 29 -1.82 -3.33 9.43
CA GLY A 29 -1.70 -4.61 8.74
C GLY A 29 -0.39 -4.73 7.96
N VAL A 30 -0.03 -3.70 7.20
CA VAL A 30 1.23 -3.66 6.43
C VAL A 30 2.43 -3.74 7.38
N ILE A 31 2.47 -2.95 8.44
CA ILE A 31 3.57 -2.96 9.43
C ILE A 31 3.71 -4.34 10.07
N LYS A 32 2.59 -4.96 10.47
CA LYS A 32 2.60 -6.29 11.08
C LYS A 32 3.24 -7.33 10.15
N GLU A 33 2.89 -7.32 8.86
CA GLU A 33 3.49 -8.20 7.85
C GLU A 33 4.98 -7.92 7.63
N MET A 34 5.39 -6.65 7.60
CA MET A 34 6.80 -6.28 7.42
C MET A 34 7.67 -6.77 8.59
N VAL A 35 7.18 -6.60 9.82
CA VAL A 35 7.86 -7.08 11.03
C VAL A 35 7.90 -8.61 11.06
N ALA A 36 6.81 -9.29 10.71
CA ALA A 36 6.76 -10.75 10.66
C ALA A 36 7.76 -11.35 9.65
N LYS A 37 8.02 -10.64 8.54
CA LYS A 37 9.00 -11.02 7.51
C LYS A 37 10.43 -10.61 7.85
N GLY A 38 10.66 -9.93 8.98
CA GLY A 38 11.99 -9.49 9.40
C GLY A 38 12.55 -8.35 8.54
N ILE A 39 11.69 -7.51 7.97
CA ILE A 39 12.12 -6.34 7.20
C ILE A 39 12.58 -5.27 8.18
N TYR A 40 13.83 -4.82 8.06
CA TYR A 40 14.30 -3.73 8.90
C TYR A 40 13.74 -2.37 8.43
N TRP A 41 13.81 -1.41 9.36
CA TRP A 41 13.35 -0.05 9.14
C TRP A 41 13.88 0.62 7.84
N PRO A 42 15.18 0.57 7.49
CA PRO A 42 15.67 1.27 6.31
C PRO A 42 15.12 0.68 5.00
N GLU A 43 14.98 -0.64 4.89
CA GLU A 43 14.34 -1.27 3.73
C GLU A 43 12.86 -0.90 3.64
N ALA A 44 12.15 -0.94 4.79
CA ALA A 44 10.75 -0.58 4.85
C ALA A 44 10.50 0.87 4.40
N ALA A 45 11.31 1.80 4.91
CA ALA A 45 11.21 3.21 4.58
C ALA A 45 11.55 3.49 3.11
N ALA A 46 12.60 2.86 2.57
CA ALA A 46 12.99 3.01 1.17
C ALA A 46 11.89 2.50 0.22
N GLU A 47 11.30 1.35 0.52
CA GLU A 47 10.24 0.78 -0.31
C GLU A 47 8.96 1.62 -0.24
N PHE A 48 8.58 2.07 0.95
CA PHE A 48 7.45 3.00 1.10
C PHE A 48 7.67 4.27 0.30
N GLU A 49 8.85 4.88 0.39
CA GLU A 49 9.20 6.10 -0.35
C GLU A 49 9.12 5.89 -1.87
N LYS A 50 9.67 4.77 -2.37
CA LYS A 50 9.62 4.38 -3.78
C LYS A 50 8.17 4.26 -4.26
N LEU A 51 7.33 3.48 -3.57
CA LEU A 51 5.93 3.26 -3.92
C LEU A 51 5.12 4.56 -3.89
N PHE A 52 5.36 5.41 -2.89
CA PHE A 52 4.66 6.68 -2.75
C PHE A 52 4.98 7.65 -3.89
N ILE A 53 6.26 7.75 -4.28
CA ILE A 53 6.70 8.56 -5.42
C ILE A 53 6.12 8.02 -6.73
N MET A 54 6.13 6.69 -6.91
CA MET A 54 5.57 6.06 -8.10
C MET A 54 4.08 6.33 -8.25
N GLU A 55 3.28 6.23 -7.19
CA GLU A 55 1.85 6.51 -7.23
C GLU A 55 1.58 7.98 -7.60
N ALA A 56 2.37 8.92 -7.06
CA ALA A 56 2.26 10.33 -7.42
C ALA A 56 2.63 10.59 -8.89
N LEU A 57 3.64 9.92 -9.43
CA LEU A 57 4.03 9.99 -10.83
C LEU A 57 2.95 9.39 -11.74
N ARG A 58 2.34 8.26 -11.34
CA ARG A 58 1.24 7.61 -12.05
C ARG A 58 0.03 8.53 -12.17
N ARG A 59 -0.38 9.14 -11.06
CA ARG A 59 -1.47 10.15 -11.04
C ARG A 59 -1.15 11.39 -11.86
N SER A 60 0.12 11.74 -11.98
CA SER A 60 0.59 12.91 -12.72
C SER A 60 0.95 12.63 -14.17
N HIS A 61 0.72 11.40 -14.68
CA HIS A 61 1.13 10.94 -16.01
C HIS A 61 2.61 11.24 -16.33
N GLY A 62 3.51 11.03 -15.36
CA GLY A 62 4.95 11.28 -15.50
C GLY A 62 5.36 12.76 -15.43
N ASN A 63 4.43 13.68 -15.16
CA ASN A 63 4.76 15.09 -14.95
C ASN A 63 5.37 15.30 -13.55
N LEU A 64 6.67 15.59 -13.51
CA LEU A 64 7.43 15.77 -12.27
C LEU A 64 6.93 16.95 -11.41
N GLY A 65 6.52 18.05 -12.04
CA GLY A 65 6.04 19.22 -11.31
C GLY A 65 4.74 18.89 -10.58
N LYS A 66 3.79 18.26 -11.28
CA LYS A 66 2.52 17.81 -10.70
C LYS A 66 2.71 16.73 -9.63
N ALA A 67 3.64 15.79 -9.85
CA ALA A 67 3.96 14.76 -8.87
C ALA A 67 4.57 15.36 -7.61
N ALA A 68 5.50 16.31 -7.75
CA ALA A 68 6.09 17.04 -6.65
C ALA A 68 5.04 17.83 -5.83
N THR A 69 4.10 18.50 -6.51
CA THR A 69 2.98 19.16 -5.85
C THR A 69 2.09 18.17 -5.09
N THR A 70 1.80 17.01 -5.68
CA THR A 70 0.99 15.95 -5.04
C THR A 70 1.67 15.37 -3.80
N LEU A 71 2.99 15.19 -3.88
CA LEU A 71 3.80 14.70 -2.76
C LEU A 71 4.08 15.76 -1.70
N GLY A 72 3.85 17.05 -1.99
CA GLY A 72 4.21 18.15 -1.11
C GLY A 72 5.72 18.38 -0.97
N VAL A 73 6.52 17.97 -1.97
CA VAL A 73 7.98 18.11 -1.96
C VAL A 73 8.47 18.93 -3.14
N HIS A 74 9.73 19.37 -3.10
CA HIS A 74 10.32 20.07 -4.23
C HIS A 74 10.62 19.11 -5.39
N ARG A 75 10.43 19.56 -6.64
CA ARG A 75 10.67 18.75 -7.86
C ARG A 75 12.08 18.17 -7.96
N ASN A 76 13.09 18.87 -7.41
CA ASN A 76 14.48 18.41 -7.39
C ASN A 76 14.63 17.20 -6.48
N THR A 77 13.90 17.16 -5.36
CA THR A 77 13.87 16.02 -4.45
C THR A 77 13.30 14.79 -5.15
N VAL A 78 12.16 14.95 -5.84
CA VAL A 78 11.56 13.88 -6.63
C VAL A 78 12.53 13.38 -7.70
N SER A 79 13.16 14.30 -8.45
CA SER A 79 14.12 13.92 -9.49
C SER A 79 15.36 13.20 -8.95
N LYS A 80 15.85 13.58 -7.77
CA LYS A 80 16.97 12.89 -7.12
C LYS A 80 16.57 11.49 -6.68
N LYS A 81 15.40 11.37 -6.05
CA LYS A 81 14.84 10.08 -5.59
C LYS A 81 14.54 9.13 -6.73
N MET A 82 14.03 9.63 -7.86
CA MET A 82 13.86 8.80 -9.05
C MET A 82 15.18 8.21 -9.56
N LYS A 83 16.27 8.98 -9.54
CA LYS A 83 17.60 8.46 -9.92
C LYS A 83 18.11 7.42 -8.92
N GLU A 84 17.89 7.65 -7.63
CA GLU A 84 18.28 6.73 -6.55
C GLU A 84 17.55 5.38 -6.65
N PHE A 85 16.27 5.40 -7.04
CA PHE A 85 15.44 4.20 -7.19
C PHE A 85 15.39 3.63 -8.61
N GLY A 86 16.12 4.20 -9.57
CA GLY A 86 16.10 3.75 -10.97
C GLY A 86 14.76 3.92 -11.68
N ILE A 87 13.93 4.89 -11.27
CA ILE A 87 12.60 5.13 -11.84
C ILE A 87 12.73 5.95 -13.12
N GLU A 88 12.47 5.32 -14.26
CA GLU A 88 12.49 5.99 -15.57
C GLU A 88 11.11 6.50 -16.01
N LYS A 89 11.09 7.61 -16.77
CA LYS A 89 9.88 8.17 -17.37
C LYS A 89 9.47 7.32 -18.58
N GLY A 90 8.76 6.23 -18.36
CA GLY A 90 8.28 5.39 -19.46
C GLY A 90 7.72 4.03 -19.05
N HIS A 91 8.12 3.51 -17.89
CA HIS A 91 7.54 2.27 -17.36
C HIS A 91 6.14 2.55 -16.80
N ARG A 92 5.12 2.39 -17.65
CA ARG A 92 3.72 2.61 -17.29
C ARG A 92 3.15 1.52 -16.37
N GLU A 93 3.77 0.34 -16.22
CA GLU A 93 3.01 -0.79 -15.63
C GLU A 93 3.77 -1.91 -14.89
N GLU A 94 5.10 -1.94 -14.75
CA GLU A 94 5.76 -3.22 -14.40
C GLU A 94 6.10 -3.50 -12.93
N ILE A 95 5.80 -2.64 -11.96
CA ILE A 95 6.27 -2.87 -10.58
C ILE A 95 5.13 -3.29 -9.65
N CYS A 96 4.68 -4.52 -9.85
CA CYS A 96 3.89 -5.27 -8.87
C CYS A 96 4.62 -6.52 -8.35
N ALA A 97 5.81 -6.86 -8.85
CA ALA A 97 6.37 -8.21 -8.68
C ALA A 97 7.71 -8.33 -7.95
N GLU A 98 8.46 -7.25 -7.70
CA GLU A 98 9.70 -7.40 -6.94
C GLU A 98 9.39 -7.46 -5.44
N ALA A 99 9.56 -8.65 -4.86
CA ALA A 99 9.53 -8.85 -3.42
C ALA A 99 10.44 -7.83 -2.74
N ILE A 100 9.98 -7.22 -1.63
CA ILE A 100 10.79 -6.30 -0.83
C ILE A 100 12.13 -7.00 -0.55
N PRO A 101 13.27 -6.47 -1.02
CA PRO A 101 14.55 -7.15 -0.87
C PRO A 101 14.90 -7.17 0.61
N VAL A 102 14.60 -8.28 1.27
CA VAL A 102 15.00 -8.53 2.66
C VAL A 102 16.49 -8.80 2.60
N LYS A 103 17.31 -7.78 2.87
CA LYS A 103 18.75 -8.01 3.05
C LYS A 103 18.88 -8.84 4.32
N ARG A 104 18.97 -10.16 4.17
CA ARG A 104 19.48 -11.01 5.25
C ARG A 104 20.90 -10.54 5.52
N ALA A 105 21.04 -9.74 6.58
CA ALA A 105 22.34 -9.50 7.17
C ALA A 105 22.84 -10.86 7.69
N VAL A 106 24.04 -11.22 7.25
CA VAL A 106 24.86 -12.31 7.80
C VAL A 106 25.04 -12.10 9.31
#